data_AF-A0AAV1I028-F1
#
_entry.id   AF-A0AAV1I028-F1
#
_cell.length_a   1.000
_cell.length_b   1.000
_cell.length_c   1.000
_cell.angle_alpha   90.00
_cell.angle_beta   90.00
_cell.angle_gamma   90.00
#
_symmetry.space_group_name_H-M   'P 1'
#
loop_
_entity.id
_entity.type
_entity.pdbx_description
1 polymer ?
#
loop_
_entity_poly.entity_id
_entity_poly.type
_entity_poly.pdbx_seq_one_letter_code
_entity_poly.pdbx_strand_id
1 'polypeptide(L)'
;MKGTMSMLPASTSGALLICVTLAMTLIGGMCEEHFLSPMPHILSMSVNPDTELRDRSCAPCNSSALGISCCGLCAFWENPRSQHELGDHPFEGQCSAHKVERLLRDLQSQGIDLEAFEPEQLFETIKGRTLWLIGDSQLSYWFLAVECFLKKFLVSEFRQHPAEALEANLWLIKYVEELPHRGSKRAEPRPAMCTLYQDNTRVCYVRIHRIEEAAHPVLRVLKRAVPNFKRDVVVVNAGLHYGVGEPAYREGLEWFARFVREHRSELATILWKDTSPQHFDFRNGYYWWFDDSEGGTKPGVIKPEKCRAYTEEELASQEIQEGGWFNQVAFGVMRASAINILDTYHETVPLWDFHLKDKDCTHFCNPSGYELWTYMLKEKLFHLQPWLKTLDA
;
A
#
# COMPACT_ATOMS: atom_id res chain seq x y z
N MET A 1 60.36 -0.20 -13.07
CA MET A 1 60.57 1.19 -12.63
C MET A 1 60.12 1.29 -11.18
N LYS A 2 61.08 1.49 -10.27
CA LYS A 2 60.87 1.58 -8.81
C LYS A 2 60.61 3.05 -8.48
N GLY A 3 59.44 3.36 -7.93
CA GLY A 3 59.06 4.69 -7.47
C GLY A 3 59.20 4.81 -5.95
N THR A 4 60.16 5.60 -5.51
CA THR A 4 60.42 6.02 -4.13
C THR A 4 59.41 7.08 -3.69
N MET A 5 58.69 6.87 -2.58
CA MET A 5 57.95 7.93 -1.89
C MET A 5 58.83 8.59 -0.82
N SER A 6 58.90 9.91 -0.92
CA SER A 6 59.62 10.84 -0.06
C SER A 6 58.75 11.23 1.14
N MET A 7 59.26 11.08 2.36
CA MET A 7 58.72 11.67 3.58
C MET A 7 59.25 13.10 3.78
N LEU A 8 58.37 14.01 4.19
CA LEU A 8 58.69 15.36 4.69
C LEU A 8 57.60 15.80 5.70
N PRO A 9 57.86 16.79 6.59
CA PRO A 9 57.99 16.53 8.01
C PRO A 9 56.89 17.15 8.90
N ALA A 10 56.96 16.76 10.17
CA ALA A 10 56.18 17.28 11.29
C ALA A 10 56.37 18.79 11.52
N SER A 11 55.28 19.50 11.83
CA SER A 11 55.30 20.87 12.34
C SER A 11 54.30 21.03 13.49
N THR A 12 54.86 21.15 14.69
CA THR A 12 54.58 22.15 15.75
C THR A 12 53.14 22.52 16.11
N SER A 13 52.76 21.99 17.28
CA SER A 13 52.01 22.60 18.38
C SER A 13 51.70 24.09 18.30
N GLY A 14 50.39 24.41 18.23
CA GLY A 14 49.81 25.69 18.64
C GLY A 14 48.73 25.42 19.68
N ALA A 15 48.99 25.75 20.94
CA ALA A 15 48.05 25.64 22.04
C ALA A 15 46.97 26.72 21.92
N LEU A 16 45.72 26.32 21.64
CA LEU A 16 44.57 27.20 21.75
C LEU A 16 43.96 27.05 23.15
N LEU A 17 44.17 28.06 23.98
CA LEU A 17 43.58 28.21 25.29
C LEU A 17 42.10 28.58 25.12
N ILE A 18 41.21 27.59 25.13
CA ILE A 18 39.77 27.84 25.20
C ILE A 18 39.38 27.94 26.67
N CYS A 19 38.97 29.15 27.07
CA CYS A 19 38.32 29.42 28.35
C CYS A 19 37.09 28.53 28.52
N VAL A 20 37.18 27.58 29.44
CA VAL A 20 36.03 26.91 30.04
C VAL A 20 35.40 27.89 31.02
N THR A 21 34.41 28.66 30.56
CA THR A 21 33.49 29.37 31.44
C THR A 21 32.26 28.49 31.61
N LEU A 22 32.16 27.92 32.80
CA LEU A 22 31.00 27.23 33.34
C LEU A 22 29.76 28.14 33.22
N ALA A 23 28.76 27.73 32.44
CA ALA A 23 27.40 28.26 32.51
C ALA A 23 26.42 27.08 32.66
N MET A 24 26.37 26.55 33.89
CA MET A 24 25.27 25.71 34.36
C MET A 24 24.07 26.61 34.70
N THR A 25 23.33 27.07 33.70
CA THR A 25 21.96 27.58 33.87
C THR A 25 21.35 27.80 32.49
N LEU A 26 20.49 26.87 32.05
CA LEU A 26 19.45 26.96 30.99
C LEU A 26 19.18 25.55 30.44
N ILE A 27 18.79 24.62 31.32
CA ILE A 27 18.10 23.37 30.93
C ILE A 27 16.65 23.60 31.31
N GLY A 28 15.89 24.23 30.42
CA GLY A 28 14.49 24.55 30.63
C GLY A 28 13.98 25.41 29.49
N GLY A 29 13.42 24.78 28.46
CA GLY A 29 12.64 25.49 27.43
C GLY A 29 12.98 25.25 25.96
N MET A 30 13.65 24.16 25.57
CA MET A 30 13.91 23.87 24.14
C MET A 30 13.06 22.73 23.53
N CYS A 31 12.02 22.24 24.22
CA CYS A 31 11.29 21.05 23.73
C CYS A 31 9.98 21.32 22.96
N GLU A 32 9.48 22.55 22.79
CA GLU A 32 8.11 22.73 22.23
C GLU A 32 7.98 23.59 20.96
N GLU A 33 8.97 24.38 20.53
CA GLU A 33 8.72 25.37 19.45
C GLU A 33 9.22 25.00 18.04
N HIS A 34 9.91 23.88 17.84
CA HIS A 34 10.52 23.56 16.52
C HIS A 34 9.57 22.96 15.47
N PHE A 35 8.28 22.75 15.77
CA PHE A 35 7.31 22.16 14.83
C PHE A 35 6.16 23.09 14.42
N LEU A 36 6.37 24.42 14.44
CA LEU A 36 5.39 25.39 13.93
C LEU A 36 5.31 25.47 12.39
N SER A 37 6.11 24.69 11.66
CA SER A 37 5.90 24.54 10.22
C SER A 37 4.77 23.53 10.00
N PRO A 38 3.73 23.87 9.21
CA PRO A 38 2.66 22.92 8.90
C PRO A 38 3.28 21.66 8.31
N MET A 39 2.97 20.50 8.91
CA MET A 39 3.43 19.21 8.40
C MET A 39 2.98 19.06 6.94
N PRO A 40 3.83 18.54 6.04
CA PRO A 40 3.43 18.13 4.70
C PRO A 40 2.11 17.38 4.72
N HIS A 41 1.24 17.59 3.73
CA HIS A 41 -0.12 17.01 3.70
C HIS A 41 -0.09 15.50 3.98
N ILE A 42 0.89 14.81 3.39
CA ILE A 42 1.11 13.37 3.54
C ILE A 42 1.42 12.95 5.00
N LEU A 43 2.14 13.78 5.76
CA LEU A 43 2.42 13.56 7.19
C LEU A 43 1.22 13.94 8.05
N SER A 44 0.48 14.98 7.67
CA SER A 44 -0.68 15.45 8.42
C SER A 44 -1.79 14.39 8.50
N MET A 45 -1.91 13.56 7.46
CA MET A 45 -2.82 12.42 7.43
C MET A 45 -2.54 11.40 8.53
N SER A 46 -1.30 11.37 9.02
CA SER A 46 -0.77 10.31 9.86
C SER A 46 -0.65 10.61 11.34
N VAL A 47 -0.80 11.87 11.71
CA VAL A 47 -0.59 12.30 13.10
C VAL A 47 -1.90 12.68 13.76
N ASN A 48 -2.88 13.15 12.98
CA ASN A 48 -4.13 13.69 13.51
C ASN A 48 -5.33 12.95 12.90
N PRO A 49 -5.80 11.84 13.52
CA PRO A 49 -7.04 11.22 13.10
C PRO A 49 -8.19 12.23 13.23
N ASP A 50 -8.95 12.40 12.16
CA ASP A 50 -10.18 13.19 12.18
C ASP A 50 -11.31 12.36 12.82
N THR A 51 -11.28 12.27 14.14
CA THR A 51 -12.24 11.46 14.92
C THR A 51 -13.66 11.97 14.78
N GLU A 52 -13.84 13.28 14.57
CA GLU A 52 -15.17 13.86 14.36
C GLU A 52 -15.76 13.39 13.03
N LEU A 53 -14.97 13.47 11.94
CA LEU A 53 -15.35 12.95 10.64
C LEU A 53 -15.65 11.46 10.69
N ARG A 54 -14.84 10.68 11.42
CA ARG A 54 -15.12 9.26 11.66
C ARG A 54 -16.49 9.10 12.31
N ASP A 55 -16.73 9.72 13.45
CA ASP A 55 -17.97 9.53 14.22
C ASP A 55 -19.20 9.90 13.39
N ARG A 56 -19.12 10.98 12.60
CA ARG A 56 -20.18 11.36 11.64
C ARG A 56 -20.36 10.32 10.54
N SER A 57 -19.28 9.82 9.94
CA SER A 57 -19.31 8.79 8.90
C SER A 57 -19.86 7.44 9.39
N CYS A 58 -19.64 7.12 10.67
CA CYS A 58 -20.03 5.83 11.26
C CYS A 58 -21.46 5.83 11.81
N ALA A 59 -21.97 6.98 12.25
CA ALA A 59 -23.26 7.07 12.94
C ALA A 59 -24.45 6.38 12.21
N PRO A 60 -24.63 6.50 10.88
CA PRO A 60 -25.76 5.86 10.19
C PRO A 60 -25.49 4.42 9.74
N CYS A 61 -24.26 3.91 9.92
CA CYS A 61 -23.90 2.59 9.43
C CYS A 61 -24.49 1.43 10.27
N ASN A 62 -25.02 1.73 11.46
CA ASN A 62 -25.71 0.76 12.31
C ASN A 62 -26.90 0.05 11.61
N SER A 63 -27.49 0.68 10.58
CA SER A 63 -28.56 0.11 9.76
C SER A 63 -28.16 -0.21 8.31
N SER A 64 -26.89 -0.03 7.95
CA SER A 64 -26.42 -0.24 6.58
C SER A 64 -26.25 -1.72 6.26
N ALA A 65 -26.58 -2.12 5.03
CA ALA A 65 -26.29 -3.46 4.52
C ALA A 65 -24.77 -3.76 4.46
N LEU A 66 -23.93 -2.72 4.43
CA LEU A 66 -22.47 -2.84 4.52
C LEU A 66 -21.99 -3.06 5.97
N GLY A 67 -22.86 -2.91 6.98
CA GLY A 67 -22.51 -2.96 8.40
C GLY A 67 -21.38 -1.97 8.73
N ILE A 68 -20.39 -2.41 9.50
CA ILE A 68 -19.21 -1.60 9.82
C ILE A 68 -18.37 -1.22 8.60
N SER A 69 -18.54 -1.89 7.44
CA SER A 69 -17.80 -1.51 6.23
C SER A 69 -18.34 -0.22 5.58
N CYS A 70 -19.55 0.22 5.96
CA CYS A 70 -20.07 1.54 5.62
C CYS A 70 -19.29 2.67 6.32
N CYS A 71 -18.70 2.36 7.47
CA CYS A 71 -17.93 3.30 8.26
C CYS A 71 -16.60 3.62 7.56
N GLY A 72 -16.28 4.91 7.52
CA GLY A 72 -14.89 5.33 7.44
C GLY A 72 -14.60 6.29 6.31
N LEU A 73 -13.98 7.38 6.73
CA LEU A 73 -12.85 7.98 6.04
C LEU A 73 -11.60 7.76 6.89
N CYS A 74 -10.44 7.53 6.28
CA CYS A 74 -9.16 7.41 7.00
C CYS A 74 -9.16 6.33 8.12
N ALA A 75 -9.98 5.28 8.01
CA ALA A 75 -10.14 4.25 9.07
C ALA A 75 -8.87 3.42 9.38
N PHE A 76 -7.75 3.73 8.72
CA PHE A 76 -6.41 3.22 9.03
C PHE A 76 -6.06 3.38 10.52
N TRP A 77 -6.59 4.43 11.16
CA TRP A 77 -6.44 4.72 12.57
C TRP A 77 -7.11 3.72 13.49
N GLU A 78 -8.09 2.95 13.05
CA GLU A 78 -8.94 2.15 13.96
C GLU A 78 -8.36 0.79 14.33
N ASN A 79 -7.20 0.40 13.79
CA ASN A 79 -6.52 -0.78 14.30
C ASN A 79 -6.04 -0.48 15.73
N PRO A 80 -6.63 -1.09 16.77
CA PRO A 80 -6.31 -0.76 18.16
C PRO A 80 -4.83 -1.01 18.48
N ARG A 81 -4.18 -1.91 17.71
CA ARG A 81 -2.73 -2.16 17.78
C ARG A 81 -1.90 -0.96 17.32
N SER A 82 -2.41 -0.17 16.39
CA SER A 82 -1.78 1.06 15.91
C SER A 82 -2.05 2.24 16.84
N GLN A 83 -3.21 2.29 17.50
CA GLN A 83 -3.61 3.42 18.35
C GLN A 83 -2.89 3.48 19.70
N HIS A 84 -2.71 2.33 20.37
CA HIS A 84 -2.19 2.33 21.73
C HIS A 84 -0.81 2.98 21.83
N GLU A 85 0.02 2.86 20.79
CA GLU A 85 1.38 3.37 20.82
C GLU A 85 1.52 4.80 20.31
N LEU A 86 0.70 5.22 19.34
CA LEU A 86 0.76 6.60 18.85
C LEU A 86 0.21 7.60 19.87
N GLY A 87 -0.74 7.17 20.72
CA GLY A 87 -1.25 8.00 21.81
C GLY A 87 -0.23 8.23 22.93
N ASP A 88 0.54 7.20 23.27
CA ASP A 88 1.48 7.24 24.40
C ASP A 88 2.90 7.66 23.97
N HIS A 89 3.31 7.34 22.74
CA HIS A 89 4.65 7.59 22.20
C HIS A 89 4.66 7.89 20.68
N PRO A 90 4.14 9.03 20.21
CA PRO A 90 4.06 9.36 18.77
C PRO A 90 5.43 9.40 18.06
N PHE A 91 6.52 9.50 18.82
CA PHE A 91 7.90 9.52 18.33
C PHE A 91 8.63 8.17 18.43
N GLU A 92 8.06 7.19 19.14
CA GLU A 92 8.64 5.86 19.32
C GLU A 92 7.77 4.81 18.64
N GLY A 93 8.37 3.95 17.81
CA GLY A 93 7.64 2.87 17.15
C GLY A 93 7.94 2.73 15.67
N GLN A 94 7.33 1.71 15.06
CA GLN A 94 7.27 1.60 13.61
C GLN A 94 6.38 2.73 13.10
N CYS A 95 6.85 3.42 12.06
CA CYS A 95 6.11 4.50 11.41
C CYS A 95 5.97 5.79 12.25
N SER A 96 6.92 6.00 13.18
CA SER A 96 7.06 7.28 13.88
C SER A 96 7.39 8.42 12.92
N ALA A 97 7.05 9.65 13.31
CA ALA A 97 7.30 10.84 12.51
C ALA A 97 8.77 10.96 12.03
N HIS A 98 9.74 10.59 12.87
CA HIS A 98 11.16 10.59 12.50
C HIS A 98 11.52 9.58 11.40
N LYS A 99 10.91 8.39 11.43
CA LYS A 99 11.12 7.39 10.38
C LYS A 99 10.53 7.89 9.08
N VAL A 100 9.31 8.42 9.11
CA VAL A 100 8.66 8.95 7.91
C VAL A 100 9.45 10.12 7.34
N GLU A 101 9.91 11.06 8.17
CA GLU A 101 10.75 12.18 7.72
C GLU A 101 12.05 11.69 7.04
N ARG A 102 12.66 10.62 7.56
CA ARG A 102 13.80 9.96 6.90
C ARG A 102 13.41 9.35 5.56
N LEU A 103 12.30 8.61 5.50
CA LEU A 103 11.77 8.04 4.26
C LEU A 103 11.53 9.12 3.20
N LEU A 104 10.91 10.24 3.57
CA LEU A 104 10.67 11.35 2.65
C LEU A 104 11.97 11.92 2.08
N ARG A 105 12.99 12.14 2.92
CA ARG A 105 14.32 12.56 2.46
C ARG A 105 14.98 11.54 1.55
N ASP A 106 14.92 10.26 1.90
CA ASP A 106 15.53 9.18 1.13
C ASP A 106 14.85 9.06 -0.26
N LEU A 107 13.52 9.15 -0.33
CA LEU A 107 12.76 9.17 -1.57
C LEU A 107 13.04 10.42 -2.41
N GLN A 108 13.10 11.60 -1.77
CA GLN A 108 13.42 12.85 -2.46
C GLN A 108 14.82 12.79 -3.11
N SER A 109 15.79 12.17 -2.45
CA SER A 109 17.13 11.95 -3.02
C SER A 109 17.15 11.05 -4.25
N GLN A 110 16.10 10.22 -4.42
CA GLN A 110 15.86 9.36 -5.58
C GLN A 110 14.98 10.03 -6.65
N GLY A 111 14.61 11.30 -6.45
CA GLY A 111 13.73 12.06 -7.36
C GLY A 111 12.24 11.83 -7.12
N ILE A 112 11.85 11.16 -6.03
CA ILE A 112 10.45 10.95 -5.64
C ILE A 112 10.09 11.98 -4.57
N ASP A 113 9.46 13.07 -4.99
CA ASP A 113 9.02 14.14 -4.08
C ASP A 113 7.58 13.88 -3.58
N LEU A 114 7.48 13.10 -2.50
CA LEU A 114 6.20 12.84 -1.83
C LEU A 114 5.69 14.06 -1.04
N GLU A 115 6.57 14.99 -0.63
CA GLU A 115 6.14 16.19 0.09
C GLU A 115 5.42 17.17 -0.83
N ALA A 116 5.84 17.27 -2.09
CA ALA A 116 5.17 18.05 -3.12
C ALA A 116 3.97 17.34 -3.77
N PHE A 117 3.67 16.10 -3.39
CA PHE A 117 2.57 15.34 -3.97
C PHE A 117 1.24 15.72 -3.36
N GLU A 118 0.49 16.53 -4.10
CA GLU A 118 -0.80 17.06 -3.67
C GLU A 118 -1.99 16.24 -4.20
N PRO A 119 -3.10 16.15 -3.45
CA PRO A 119 -4.26 15.37 -3.88
C PRO A 119 -4.90 15.82 -5.21
N GLU A 120 -4.80 17.09 -5.60
CA GLU A 120 -5.26 17.58 -6.92
C GLU A 120 -4.60 16.81 -8.06
N GLN A 121 -3.33 16.44 -7.92
CA GLN A 121 -2.57 15.81 -9.00
C GLN A 121 -3.16 14.44 -9.36
N LEU A 122 -3.53 13.65 -8.34
CA LEU A 122 -4.22 12.39 -8.56
C LEU A 122 -5.68 12.63 -8.98
N PHE A 123 -6.40 13.52 -8.30
CA PHE A 123 -7.81 13.78 -8.55
C PHE A 123 -8.07 14.21 -10.00
N GLU A 124 -7.33 15.19 -10.52
CA GLU A 124 -7.47 15.64 -11.91
C GLU A 124 -7.18 14.54 -12.94
N THR A 125 -6.36 13.55 -12.58
CA THR A 125 -6.05 12.40 -13.43
C THR A 125 -7.21 11.39 -13.50
N ILE A 126 -7.97 11.23 -12.41
CA ILE A 126 -9.10 10.28 -12.33
C ILE A 126 -10.48 10.95 -12.36
N LYS A 127 -10.52 12.26 -12.60
CA LYS A 127 -11.73 13.08 -12.58
C LYS A 127 -12.84 12.52 -13.48
N GLY A 128 -14.03 12.36 -12.92
CA GLY A 128 -15.21 11.82 -13.60
C GLY A 128 -15.12 10.32 -13.92
N ARG A 129 -14.15 9.61 -13.33
CA ARG A 129 -13.91 8.18 -13.52
C ARG A 129 -13.93 7.46 -12.18
N THR A 130 -13.94 6.13 -12.24
CA THR A 130 -13.74 5.28 -11.07
C THR A 130 -12.32 4.71 -11.09
N LEU A 131 -11.60 4.85 -9.98
CA LEU A 131 -10.39 4.08 -9.69
C LEU A 131 -10.78 2.83 -8.90
N TRP A 132 -10.67 1.66 -9.52
CA TRP A 132 -10.94 0.37 -8.90
C TRP A 132 -9.65 -0.25 -8.37
N LEU A 133 -9.62 -0.58 -7.08
CA LEU A 133 -8.57 -1.36 -6.44
C LEU A 133 -9.13 -2.77 -6.17
N ILE A 134 -8.75 -3.74 -7.01
CA ILE A 134 -9.25 -5.12 -6.94
C ILE A 134 -8.12 -6.03 -6.44
N GLY A 135 -8.17 -6.41 -5.17
CA GLY A 135 -7.09 -7.22 -4.60
C GLY A 135 -7.31 -7.74 -3.19
N ASP A 136 -6.22 -8.22 -2.62
CA ASP A 136 -6.16 -8.74 -1.26
C ASP A 136 -6.06 -7.62 -0.21
N SER A 137 -5.48 -7.92 0.96
CA SER A 137 -5.42 -6.94 2.05
C SER A 137 -4.48 -5.79 1.75
N GLN A 138 -3.46 -5.95 0.90
CA GLN A 138 -2.64 -4.82 0.51
C GLN A 138 -3.46 -3.76 -0.23
N LEU A 139 -4.31 -4.16 -1.17
CA LEU A 139 -5.18 -3.21 -1.87
C LEU A 139 -6.29 -2.67 -0.97
N SER A 140 -6.71 -3.40 0.06
CA SER A 140 -7.64 -2.88 1.07
C SER A 140 -7.03 -1.71 1.83
N TYR A 141 -5.79 -1.85 2.30
CA TYR A 141 -5.11 -0.80 3.05
C TYR A 141 -4.70 0.36 2.13
N TRP A 142 -4.31 0.05 0.88
CA TRP A 142 -4.06 1.10 -0.10
C TRP A 142 -5.32 1.89 -0.45
N PHE A 143 -6.49 1.24 -0.56
CA PHE A 143 -7.77 1.91 -0.71
C PHE A 143 -8.04 2.92 0.41
N LEU A 144 -7.80 2.54 1.67
CA LEU A 144 -7.95 3.44 2.81
C LEU A 144 -6.98 4.63 2.75
N ALA A 145 -5.75 4.40 2.29
CA ALA A 145 -4.76 5.46 2.11
C ALA A 145 -5.18 6.45 1.01
N VAL A 146 -5.61 5.96 -0.16
CA VAL A 146 -6.11 6.80 -1.27
C VAL A 146 -7.36 7.56 -0.84
N GLU A 147 -8.27 6.90 -0.12
CA GLU A 147 -9.48 7.52 0.42
C GLU A 147 -9.15 8.72 1.32
N CYS A 148 -8.18 8.53 2.22
CA CYS A 148 -7.73 9.59 3.11
C CYS A 148 -6.99 10.71 2.36
N PHE A 149 -6.16 10.35 1.36
CA PHE A 149 -5.42 11.30 0.55
C PHE A 149 -6.35 12.24 -0.23
N LEU A 150 -7.45 11.71 -0.78
CA LEU A 150 -8.42 12.49 -1.57
C LEU A 150 -9.51 13.17 -0.72
N LYS A 151 -9.38 13.21 0.61
CA LYS A 151 -10.43 13.67 1.52
C LYS A 151 -11.05 15.03 1.20
N LYS A 152 -10.26 15.96 0.66
CA LYS A 152 -10.76 17.31 0.36
C LYS A 152 -11.79 17.37 -0.78
N PHE A 153 -11.88 16.31 -1.59
CA PHE A 153 -12.84 16.22 -2.69
C PHE A 153 -14.08 15.41 -2.34
N LEU A 154 -14.23 14.97 -1.09
CA LEU A 154 -15.36 14.13 -0.69
C LEU A 154 -16.69 14.85 -0.90
N VAL A 155 -17.64 14.10 -1.47
CA VAL A 155 -19.04 14.51 -1.57
C VAL A 155 -19.89 13.82 -0.50
N SER A 156 -19.53 12.60 -0.14
CA SER A 156 -20.20 11.83 0.90
C SER A 156 -19.18 11.22 1.85
N GLU A 157 -19.44 11.36 3.15
CA GLU A 157 -18.67 10.69 4.20
C GLU A 157 -18.99 9.19 4.26
N PHE A 158 -20.05 8.73 3.59
CA PHE A 158 -20.46 7.32 3.60
C PHE A 158 -19.96 6.58 2.38
N ARG A 159 -19.43 5.38 2.61
CA ARG A 159 -19.13 4.48 1.51
C ARG A 159 -20.41 3.97 0.87
N GLN A 160 -20.40 3.93 -0.45
CA GLN A 160 -21.49 3.49 -1.30
C GLN A 160 -21.22 2.10 -1.87
N HIS A 161 -22.27 1.47 -2.36
CA HIS A 161 -22.15 0.27 -3.17
C HIS A 161 -21.59 0.61 -4.56
N PRO A 162 -20.79 -0.29 -5.17
CA PRO A 162 -20.20 -0.01 -6.49
C PRO A 162 -21.19 0.06 -7.66
N ALA A 163 -22.27 -0.73 -7.60
CA ALA A 163 -23.33 -0.76 -8.60
C ALA A 163 -24.67 -0.33 -8.00
N GLU A 164 -25.59 0.15 -8.83
CA GLU A 164 -26.96 0.46 -8.41
C GLU A 164 -27.78 -0.81 -8.12
N ALA A 165 -27.56 -1.87 -8.93
CA ALA A 165 -28.27 -3.13 -8.80
C ALA A 165 -27.77 -3.96 -7.60
N LEU A 166 -28.68 -4.34 -6.71
CA LEU A 166 -28.38 -5.14 -5.53
C LEU A 166 -27.72 -6.47 -5.90
N GLU A 167 -28.23 -7.15 -6.93
CA GLU A 167 -27.73 -8.44 -7.38
C GLU A 167 -26.27 -8.37 -7.81
N ALA A 168 -25.89 -7.29 -8.51
CA ALA A 168 -24.51 -7.07 -8.91
C ALA A 168 -23.59 -6.93 -7.69
N ASN A 169 -24.02 -6.16 -6.67
CA ASN A 169 -23.25 -5.98 -5.45
C ASN A 169 -23.11 -7.30 -4.66
N LEU A 170 -24.12 -8.16 -4.65
CA LEU A 170 -24.03 -9.48 -4.01
C LEU A 170 -22.91 -10.35 -4.62
N TRP A 171 -22.69 -10.26 -5.93
CA TRP A 171 -21.59 -10.95 -6.60
C TRP A 171 -20.20 -10.36 -6.31
N LEU A 172 -20.15 -9.14 -5.77
CA LEU A 172 -18.92 -8.46 -5.37
C LEU A 172 -18.64 -8.62 -3.86
N ILE A 173 -19.40 -9.46 -3.15
CA ILE A 173 -19.12 -9.82 -1.77
C ILE A 173 -18.11 -10.95 -1.75
N LYS A 174 -16.95 -10.71 -1.14
CA LYS A 174 -16.03 -11.80 -0.81
C LYS A 174 -16.51 -12.48 0.47
N TYR A 175 -17.00 -13.70 0.32
CA TYR A 175 -17.12 -14.62 1.44
C TYR A 175 -15.73 -15.19 1.71
N VAL A 176 -15.15 -14.83 2.85
CA VAL A 176 -13.89 -15.42 3.28
C VAL A 176 -14.22 -16.84 3.74
N GLU A 177 -13.76 -17.82 2.97
CA GLU A 177 -13.89 -19.24 3.29
C GLU A 177 -13.26 -19.52 4.66
N GLU A 178 -13.81 -20.52 5.34
CA GLU A 178 -13.27 -20.98 6.63
C GLU A 178 -11.76 -21.17 6.49
N LEU A 179 -10.99 -20.56 7.39
CA LEU A 179 -9.57 -20.85 7.54
C LEU A 179 -9.47 -22.01 8.55
N PRO A 180 -9.51 -23.29 8.11
CA PRO A 180 -9.57 -24.44 9.02
C PRO A 180 -8.42 -24.47 10.02
N HIS A 181 -7.31 -23.82 9.70
CA HIS A 181 -6.08 -23.84 10.49
C HIS A 181 -6.03 -22.89 11.70
N ARG A 182 -7.05 -22.04 11.92
CA ARG A 182 -7.07 -21.12 13.07
C ARG A 182 -8.17 -21.37 14.10
N GLY A 183 -8.99 -22.41 13.93
CA GLY A 183 -10.24 -22.53 14.70
C GLY A 183 -11.11 -21.27 14.59
N SER A 184 -10.88 -20.45 13.55
CA SER A 184 -11.51 -19.15 13.41
C SER A 184 -12.93 -19.34 12.95
N LYS A 185 -13.87 -18.69 13.64
CA LYS A 185 -15.25 -18.49 13.17
C LYS A 185 -15.22 -17.97 11.74
N ARG A 186 -16.23 -18.34 10.94
CA ARG A 186 -16.45 -17.81 9.59
C ARG A 186 -16.15 -16.31 9.58
N ALA A 187 -15.19 -15.90 8.77
CA ALA A 187 -14.87 -14.49 8.65
C ALA A 187 -16.07 -13.78 8.02
N GLU A 188 -16.34 -12.57 8.51
CA GLU A 188 -17.48 -11.79 8.05
C GLU A 188 -17.38 -11.53 6.54
N PRO A 189 -18.51 -11.56 5.81
CA PRO A 189 -18.53 -11.18 4.40
C PRO A 189 -17.91 -9.79 4.22
N ARG A 190 -17.04 -9.65 3.20
CA ARG A 190 -16.40 -8.38 2.87
C ARG A 190 -17.02 -7.83 1.59
N PRO A 191 -18.01 -6.93 1.68
CA PRO A 191 -18.62 -6.33 0.51
C PRO A 191 -17.63 -5.40 -0.20
N ALA A 192 -17.78 -5.25 -1.51
CA ALA A 192 -17.16 -4.17 -2.24
C ALA A 192 -17.73 -2.81 -1.81
N MET A 193 -16.89 -1.79 -1.81
CA MET A 193 -17.21 -0.46 -1.30
C MET A 193 -16.58 0.63 -2.16
N CYS A 194 -17.23 1.79 -2.21
CA CYS A 194 -16.79 2.94 -2.99
C CYS A 194 -16.92 4.24 -2.20
N THR A 195 -15.99 5.15 -2.39
CA THR A 195 -16.02 6.51 -1.85
C THR A 195 -16.31 7.48 -2.99
N LEU A 196 -17.29 8.37 -2.78
CA LEU A 196 -17.75 9.33 -3.78
C LEU A 196 -17.12 10.71 -3.55
N TYR A 197 -16.51 11.23 -4.61
CA TYR A 197 -15.88 12.55 -4.66
C TYR A 197 -16.59 13.46 -5.66
N GLN A 198 -16.09 14.70 -5.76
CA GLN A 198 -16.54 15.70 -6.71
C GLN A 198 -16.48 15.17 -8.16
N ASP A 199 -17.27 15.80 -9.03
CA ASP A 199 -17.34 15.48 -10.46
C ASP A 199 -17.72 14.02 -10.77
N ASN A 200 -18.45 13.35 -9.86
CA ASN A 200 -18.80 11.93 -9.96
C ASN A 200 -17.56 11.02 -10.04
N THR A 201 -16.45 11.46 -9.45
CA THR A 201 -15.22 10.67 -9.31
C THR A 201 -15.40 9.68 -8.17
N ARG A 202 -14.92 8.45 -8.34
CA ARG A 202 -15.03 7.40 -7.33
C ARG A 202 -13.70 6.68 -7.13
N VAL A 203 -13.46 6.24 -5.90
CA VAL A 203 -12.43 5.22 -5.61
C VAL A 203 -13.16 4.04 -5.01
N CYS A 204 -12.96 2.86 -5.56
CA CYS A 204 -13.67 1.65 -5.17
C CYS A 204 -12.67 0.55 -4.83
N TYR A 205 -13.05 -0.31 -3.89
CA TYR A 205 -12.30 -1.51 -3.53
C TYR A 205 -13.17 -2.75 -3.62
N VAL A 206 -12.60 -3.81 -4.20
CA VAL A 206 -13.21 -5.14 -4.29
C VAL A 206 -12.21 -6.16 -3.75
N ARG A 207 -12.59 -6.87 -2.68
CA ARG A 207 -11.76 -7.92 -2.10
C ARG A 207 -11.71 -9.13 -3.03
N ILE A 208 -10.50 -9.58 -3.33
CA ILE A 208 -10.21 -10.91 -3.85
C ILE A 208 -9.05 -11.53 -3.06
N HIS A 209 -8.92 -12.84 -3.05
CA HIS A 209 -7.73 -13.55 -2.57
C HIS A 209 -6.98 -14.18 -3.74
N ARG A 210 -7.71 -14.65 -4.75
CA ARG A 210 -7.17 -15.39 -5.88
C ARG A 210 -7.43 -14.60 -7.16
N ILE A 211 -6.50 -14.62 -8.12
CA ILE A 211 -6.54 -13.80 -9.33
C ILE A 211 -7.70 -14.19 -10.26
N GLU A 212 -8.17 -15.43 -10.18
CA GLU A 212 -9.34 -15.92 -10.90
C GLU A 212 -10.60 -15.15 -10.48
N GLU A 213 -10.66 -14.69 -9.23
CA GLU A 213 -11.79 -13.90 -8.73
C GLU A 213 -11.85 -12.53 -9.42
N ALA A 214 -10.69 -11.97 -9.82
CA ALA A 214 -10.61 -10.71 -10.53
C ALA A 214 -11.36 -10.78 -11.87
N ALA A 215 -11.12 -11.83 -12.67
CA ALA A 215 -11.84 -11.96 -13.94
C ALA A 215 -13.29 -12.48 -13.74
N HIS A 216 -13.52 -13.38 -12.78
CA HIS A 216 -14.85 -13.87 -12.42
C HIS A 216 -14.95 -14.19 -10.92
N PRO A 217 -15.83 -13.50 -10.16
CA PRO A 217 -16.96 -12.73 -10.66
C PRO A 217 -16.65 -11.28 -11.06
N VAL A 218 -15.55 -10.69 -10.58
CA VAL A 218 -15.46 -9.23 -10.43
C VAL A 218 -15.56 -8.46 -11.74
N LEU A 219 -14.57 -8.55 -12.64
CA LEU A 219 -14.56 -7.78 -13.89
C LEU A 219 -15.76 -8.10 -14.79
N ARG A 220 -16.25 -9.35 -14.76
CA ARG A 220 -17.47 -9.74 -15.48
C ARG A 220 -18.71 -9.02 -14.97
N VAL A 221 -18.83 -8.83 -13.65
CA VAL A 221 -19.94 -8.09 -13.04
C VAL A 221 -19.77 -6.60 -13.31
N LEU A 222 -18.58 -6.04 -13.07
CA LEU A 222 -18.33 -4.61 -13.25
C LEU A 222 -18.61 -4.14 -14.68
N LYS A 223 -18.11 -4.86 -15.70
CA LYS A 223 -18.34 -4.48 -17.10
C LYS A 223 -19.81 -4.53 -17.53
N ARG A 224 -20.67 -5.26 -16.79
CA ARG A 224 -22.10 -5.39 -17.07
C ARG A 224 -22.96 -4.42 -16.27
N ALA A 225 -22.60 -4.20 -15.01
CA ALA A 225 -23.45 -3.52 -14.04
C ALA A 225 -23.03 -2.07 -13.75
N VAL A 226 -21.79 -1.69 -14.08
CA VAL A 226 -21.29 -0.33 -13.85
C VAL A 226 -21.37 0.49 -15.13
N PRO A 227 -22.14 1.59 -15.15
CA PRO A 227 -22.19 2.50 -16.30
C PRO A 227 -20.80 3.05 -16.62
N ASN A 228 -20.46 3.11 -17.91
CA ASN A 228 -19.19 3.65 -18.41
C ASN A 228 -17.92 2.96 -17.89
N PHE A 229 -18.01 1.72 -17.39
CA PHE A 229 -16.85 0.98 -16.84
C PHE A 229 -15.61 1.00 -17.75
N LYS A 230 -15.78 0.96 -19.08
CA LYS A 230 -14.67 1.04 -20.04
C LYS A 230 -13.79 2.30 -19.94
N ARG A 231 -14.27 3.38 -19.30
CA ARG A 231 -13.55 4.66 -19.10
C ARG A 231 -12.75 4.70 -17.80
N ASP A 232 -13.03 3.75 -16.91
CA ASP A 232 -12.42 3.65 -15.59
C ASP A 232 -10.96 3.18 -15.66
N VAL A 233 -10.32 3.21 -14.50
CA VAL A 233 -9.00 2.63 -14.26
C VAL A 233 -9.15 1.52 -13.23
N VAL A 234 -8.54 0.36 -13.49
CA VAL A 234 -8.54 -0.77 -12.58
C VAL A 234 -7.10 -1.14 -12.25
N VAL A 235 -6.76 -1.15 -10.97
CA VAL A 235 -5.53 -1.73 -10.44
C VAL A 235 -5.85 -3.08 -9.81
N VAL A 236 -5.25 -4.14 -10.33
CA VAL A 236 -5.42 -5.51 -9.86
C VAL A 236 -4.16 -5.99 -9.17
N ASN A 237 -4.30 -6.65 -8.02
CA ASN A 237 -3.21 -7.36 -7.36
C ASN A 237 -3.73 -8.63 -6.68
N ALA A 238 -3.01 -9.74 -6.87
CA ALA A 238 -3.21 -10.96 -6.10
C ALA A 238 -1.89 -11.75 -6.09
N GLY A 239 -1.46 -12.18 -4.91
CA GLY A 239 -0.28 -13.03 -4.77
C GLY A 239 -0.13 -13.57 -3.35
N LEU A 240 -0.45 -12.75 -2.35
CA LEU A 240 -0.33 -13.09 -0.92
C LEU A 240 -1.30 -14.17 -0.41
N HIS A 241 -2.00 -14.87 -1.29
CA HIS A 241 -2.81 -16.01 -0.90
C HIS A 241 -2.46 -17.27 -1.68
N TYR A 242 -1.36 -17.23 -2.44
CA TYR A 242 -0.78 -18.37 -3.13
C TYR A 242 0.46 -18.87 -2.40
N GLY A 243 0.64 -20.19 -2.36
CA GLY A 243 1.92 -20.78 -1.96
C GLY A 243 3.00 -20.49 -3.01
N VAL A 244 4.25 -20.35 -2.56
CA VAL A 244 5.39 -20.28 -3.47
C VAL A 244 5.50 -21.60 -4.23
N GLY A 245 5.64 -21.50 -5.54
CA GLY A 245 5.67 -22.66 -6.43
C GLY A 245 4.30 -23.24 -6.77
N GLU A 246 3.19 -22.68 -6.22
CA GLU A 246 1.84 -23.19 -6.47
C GLU A 246 1.46 -23.03 -7.97
N PRO A 247 1.22 -24.13 -8.71
CA PRO A 247 0.88 -24.06 -10.14
C PRO A 247 -0.37 -23.23 -10.42
N ALA A 248 -1.34 -23.29 -9.49
CA ALA A 248 -2.60 -22.54 -9.59
C ALA A 248 -2.37 -21.03 -9.74
N TYR A 249 -1.26 -20.47 -9.22
CA TYR A 249 -0.99 -19.04 -9.39
C TYR A 249 -0.77 -18.68 -10.86
N ARG A 250 0.06 -19.45 -11.56
CA ARG A 250 0.33 -19.24 -13.00
C ARG A 250 -0.94 -19.47 -13.82
N GLU A 251 -1.65 -20.56 -13.56
CA GLU A 251 -2.89 -20.89 -14.26
C GLU A 251 -3.94 -19.79 -14.11
N GLY A 252 -4.09 -19.26 -12.90
CA GLY A 252 -4.96 -18.12 -12.62
C GLY A 252 -4.56 -16.86 -13.36
N LEU A 253 -3.28 -16.52 -13.36
CA LEU A 253 -2.75 -15.35 -14.08
C LEU A 253 -3.01 -15.48 -15.58
N GLU A 254 -2.78 -16.66 -16.16
CA GLU A 254 -3.01 -16.94 -17.58
C GLU A 254 -4.50 -16.87 -17.94
N TRP A 255 -5.36 -17.35 -17.06
CA TRP A 255 -6.81 -17.26 -17.22
C TRP A 255 -7.30 -15.82 -17.13
N PHE A 256 -6.84 -15.05 -16.14
CA PHE A 256 -7.13 -13.61 -16.03
C PHE A 256 -6.64 -12.84 -17.26
N ALA A 257 -5.42 -13.08 -17.71
CA ALA A 257 -4.85 -12.41 -18.86
C ALA A 257 -5.60 -12.75 -20.16
N ARG A 258 -6.06 -13.99 -20.30
CA ARG A 258 -6.95 -14.40 -21.41
C ARG A 258 -8.27 -13.64 -21.38
N PHE A 259 -8.92 -13.58 -20.22
CA PHE A 259 -10.16 -12.82 -20.05
C PHE A 259 -9.98 -11.35 -20.43
N VAL A 260 -8.89 -10.71 -19.99
CA VAL A 260 -8.58 -9.32 -20.34
C VAL A 260 -8.38 -9.14 -21.85
N ARG A 261 -7.71 -10.08 -22.53
CA ARG A 261 -7.56 -10.04 -23.99
C ARG A 261 -8.89 -10.19 -24.72
N GLU A 262 -9.70 -11.16 -24.32
CA GLU A 262 -11.00 -11.47 -24.94
C GLU A 262 -12.02 -10.33 -24.80
N HIS A 263 -11.95 -9.58 -23.69
CA HIS A 263 -12.88 -8.50 -23.39
C HIS A 263 -12.25 -7.10 -23.45
N ARG A 264 -11.09 -6.93 -24.09
CA ARG A 264 -10.31 -5.68 -24.03
C ARG A 264 -11.11 -4.42 -24.38
N SER A 265 -12.04 -4.50 -25.34
CA SER A 265 -12.87 -3.36 -25.77
C SER A 265 -14.01 -3.00 -24.80
N GLU A 266 -14.33 -3.88 -23.86
CA GLU A 266 -15.40 -3.71 -22.87
C GLU A 266 -14.86 -3.36 -21.47
N LEU A 267 -13.55 -3.52 -21.25
CA LEU A 267 -12.92 -3.35 -19.95
C LEU A 267 -12.33 -1.94 -19.80
N ALA A 268 -12.27 -1.50 -18.54
CA ALA A 268 -11.46 -0.38 -18.08
C ALA A 268 -9.98 -0.54 -18.46
N THR A 269 -9.20 0.52 -18.31
CA THR A 269 -7.73 0.41 -18.38
C THR A 269 -7.23 -0.41 -17.20
N ILE A 270 -6.70 -1.60 -17.48
CA ILE A 270 -6.20 -2.52 -16.45
C ILE A 270 -4.69 -2.30 -16.21
N LEU A 271 -4.35 -2.08 -14.95
CA LEU A 271 -3.00 -2.10 -14.41
C LEU A 271 -2.84 -3.31 -13.49
N TRP A 272 -1.76 -4.07 -13.67
CA TRP A 272 -1.31 -5.05 -12.70
C TRP A 272 -0.37 -4.37 -11.71
N LYS A 273 -0.76 -4.28 -10.45
CA LYS A 273 0.20 -3.96 -9.38
C LYS A 273 0.87 -5.25 -8.96
N ASP A 274 2.19 -5.23 -8.94
CA ASP A 274 2.99 -6.30 -8.40
C ASP A 274 2.70 -6.60 -6.92
N THR A 275 2.99 -7.82 -6.49
CA THR A 275 2.91 -8.20 -5.08
C THR A 275 4.02 -7.50 -4.31
N SER A 276 3.69 -6.81 -3.23
CA SER A 276 4.70 -6.11 -2.42
C SER A 276 5.64 -7.08 -1.70
N PRO A 277 6.88 -6.66 -1.38
CA PRO A 277 7.76 -7.46 -0.55
C PRO A 277 7.12 -7.66 0.83
N GLN A 278 7.43 -8.82 1.41
CA GLN A 278 7.22 -9.10 2.82
C GLN A 278 8.59 -9.13 3.49
N HIS A 279 8.66 -8.76 4.76
CA HIS A 279 9.94 -8.64 5.47
C HIS A 279 10.03 -9.53 6.70
N PHE A 280 9.38 -10.70 6.67
CA PHE A 280 9.51 -11.65 7.77
C PHE A 280 10.97 -12.11 7.92
N ASP A 281 11.35 -12.48 9.15
CA ASP A 281 12.68 -13.01 9.46
C ASP A 281 12.88 -14.45 8.94
N PHE A 282 12.70 -14.63 7.63
CA PHE A 282 12.92 -15.84 6.84
C PHE A 282 13.73 -15.47 5.58
N ARG A 283 14.33 -16.46 4.93
CA ARG A 283 15.34 -16.26 3.86
C ARG A 283 14.91 -15.35 2.69
N ASN A 284 13.64 -15.36 2.33
CA ASN A 284 13.07 -14.58 1.22
C ASN A 284 12.07 -13.51 1.70
N GLY A 285 11.95 -13.36 3.03
CA GLY A 285 11.00 -12.43 3.64
C GLY A 285 9.54 -12.90 3.59
N TYR A 286 9.22 -14.03 2.95
CA TYR A 286 7.85 -14.52 2.85
C TYR A 286 7.32 -15.00 4.18
N TYR A 287 6.01 -14.86 4.36
CA TYR A 287 5.36 -15.45 5.52
C TYR A 287 5.48 -16.99 5.46
N TRP A 288 5.89 -17.62 6.55
CA TRP A 288 6.33 -19.03 6.64
C TRP A 288 5.35 -20.10 6.13
N TRP A 289 4.07 -19.78 5.98
CA TRP A 289 3.06 -20.68 5.39
C TRP A 289 3.16 -20.77 3.86
N PHE A 290 3.80 -19.81 3.18
CA PHE A 290 3.82 -19.76 1.73
C PHE A 290 4.86 -20.67 1.10
N ASP A 291 6.05 -20.76 1.68
CA ASP A 291 7.19 -21.42 1.04
C ASP A 291 7.52 -22.79 1.65
N ASP A 292 6.75 -23.21 2.66
CA ASP A 292 6.95 -24.42 3.46
C ASP A 292 8.42 -24.62 3.93
N SER A 293 9.21 -23.54 3.92
CA SER A 293 10.67 -23.57 4.09
C SER A 293 11.07 -24.08 5.47
N GLU A 294 10.15 -23.99 6.42
CA GLU A 294 10.32 -24.35 7.82
C GLU A 294 9.30 -25.43 8.27
N GLY A 295 8.80 -26.26 7.34
CA GLY A 295 8.01 -27.47 7.61
C GLY A 295 6.62 -27.23 8.21
N GLY A 296 5.90 -26.23 7.70
CA GLY A 296 4.53 -25.89 8.11
C GLY A 296 4.35 -25.58 9.60
N THR A 297 3.10 -25.42 10.03
CA THR A 297 2.71 -25.31 11.45
C THR A 297 2.97 -26.64 12.17
N LYS A 298 4.22 -26.94 12.55
CA LYS A 298 4.43 -27.98 13.56
C LYS A 298 3.77 -27.51 14.87
N PRO A 299 2.80 -28.28 15.44
CA PRO A 299 2.17 -27.90 16.69
C PRO A 299 3.21 -27.59 17.76
N GLY A 300 3.12 -26.41 18.39
CA GLY A 300 4.02 -25.99 19.47
C GLY A 300 5.26 -25.18 19.06
N VAL A 301 5.53 -24.97 17.77
CA VAL A 301 6.62 -24.08 17.34
C VAL A 301 6.09 -22.65 17.19
N ILE A 302 6.38 -21.81 18.18
CA ILE A 302 6.15 -20.36 18.07
C ILE A 302 7.27 -19.81 17.17
N LYS A 303 6.92 -19.50 15.91
CA LYS A 303 7.86 -18.82 15.01
C LYS A 303 7.84 -17.32 15.33
N PRO A 304 8.98 -16.68 15.61
CA PRO A 304 9.03 -15.25 15.80
C PRO A 304 8.69 -14.56 14.49
N GLU A 305 7.49 -14.01 14.41
CA GLU A 305 7.05 -13.15 13.31
C GLU A 305 7.63 -11.75 13.56
N LYS A 306 8.91 -11.58 13.23
CA LYS A 306 9.61 -10.29 13.32
C LYS A 306 9.92 -9.79 11.93
N CYS A 307 9.88 -8.47 11.77
CA CYS A 307 10.22 -7.83 10.51
C CYS A 307 11.70 -7.45 10.53
N ARG A 308 12.41 -7.66 9.41
CA ARG A 308 13.81 -7.27 9.27
C ARG A 308 14.15 -6.81 7.86
N ALA A 309 15.21 -6.03 7.75
CA ALA A 309 15.82 -5.77 6.45
C ALA A 309 16.29 -7.08 5.81
N TYR A 310 16.28 -7.12 4.49
CA TYR A 310 17.05 -8.09 3.75
C TYR A 310 18.56 -7.85 3.98
N THR A 311 19.31 -8.94 4.06
CA THR A 311 20.77 -8.91 4.07
C THR A 311 21.32 -8.53 2.70
N GLU A 312 22.59 -8.11 2.62
CA GLU A 312 23.23 -7.82 1.33
C GLU A 312 23.21 -9.02 0.36
N GLU A 313 23.37 -10.24 0.88
CA GLU A 313 23.29 -11.47 0.08
C GLU A 313 21.88 -11.71 -0.47
N GLU A 314 20.84 -11.51 0.34
CA GLU A 314 19.45 -11.63 -0.09
C GLU A 314 19.08 -10.56 -1.10
N LEU A 315 19.51 -9.31 -0.88
CA LEU A 315 19.34 -8.22 -1.84
C LEU A 315 20.05 -8.51 -3.16
N ALA A 316 21.21 -9.18 -3.13
CA ALA A 316 21.94 -9.58 -4.33
C ALA A 316 21.35 -10.83 -5.02
N SER A 317 20.40 -11.52 -4.38
CA SER A 317 19.77 -12.70 -4.97
C SER A 317 18.93 -12.32 -6.20
N GLN A 318 18.96 -13.17 -7.22
CA GLN A 318 18.11 -13.00 -8.40
C GLN A 318 16.64 -12.95 -8.02
N GLU A 319 16.24 -13.68 -6.98
CA GLU A 319 14.84 -13.72 -6.54
C GLU A 319 14.35 -12.34 -6.12
N ILE A 320 15.04 -11.66 -5.20
CA ILE A 320 14.66 -10.33 -4.75
C ILE A 320 14.82 -9.28 -5.85
N GLN A 321 15.89 -9.35 -6.65
CA GLN A 321 16.12 -8.42 -7.77
C GLN A 321 15.04 -8.51 -8.87
N GLU A 322 14.33 -9.63 -8.99
CA GLU A 322 13.26 -9.82 -9.97
C GLU A 322 11.85 -9.64 -9.38
N GLY A 323 11.74 -9.14 -8.15
CA GLY A 323 10.45 -8.90 -7.50
C GLY A 323 9.95 -10.03 -6.61
N GLY A 324 10.78 -11.04 -6.33
CA GLY A 324 10.37 -12.28 -5.69
C GLY A 324 9.64 -13.24 -6.64
N TRP A 325 9.38 -14.45 -6.14
CA TRP A 325 8.72 -15.51 -6.91
C TRP A 325 7.39 -15.09 -7.52
N PHE A 326 6.51 -14.41 -6.75
CA PHE A 326 5.19 -13.98 -7.25
C PHE A 326 5.32 -13.08 -8.48
N ASN A 327 6.21 -12.09 -8.43
CA ASN A 327 6.34 -11.11 -9.50
C ASN A 327 7.09 -11.67 -10.71
N GLN A 328 8.06 -12.58 -10.53
CA GLN A 328 8.67 -13.30 -11.64
C GLN A 328 7.63 -14.05 -12.48
N VAL A 329 6.70 -14.75 -11.83
CA VAL A 329 5.60 -15.46 -12.52
C VAL A 329 4.65 -14.46 -13.18
N ALA A 330 4.19 -13.44 -12.43
CA ALA A 330 3.22 -12.47 -12.92
C ALA A 330 3.75 -11.63 -14.09
N PHE A 331 4.98 -11.12 -14.02
CA PHE A 331 5.56 -10.25 -15.06
C PHE A 331 5.64 -10.93 -16.41
N GLY A 332 5.99 -12.22 -16.45
CA GLY A 332 5.99 -12.99 -17.69
C GLY A 332 4.60 -12.99 -18.36
N VAL A 333 3.55 -13.26 -17.59
CA VAL A 333 2.17 -13.33 -18.09
C VAL A 333 1.63 -11.95 -18.49
N MET A 334 1.84 -10.92 -17.65
CA MET A 334 1.33 -9.58 -17.89
C MET A 334 1.98 -8.92 -19.11
N ARG A 335 3.32 -9.04 -19.26
CA ARG A 335 4.05 -8.52 -20.42
C ARG A 335 3.61 -9.21 -21.71
N ALA A 336 3.49 -10.55 -21.71
CA ALA A 336 3.01 -11.31 -22.87
C ALA A 336 1.58 -10.93 -23.28
N SER A 337 0.80 -10.36 -22.36
CA SER A 337 -0.60 -9.97 -22.57
C SER A 337 -0.78 -8.46 -22.77
N ALA A 338 0.32 -7.70 -22.84
CA ALA A 338 0.33 -6.25 -22.91
C ALA A 338 -0.57 -5.59 -21.83
N ILE A 339 -0.54 -6.14 -20.61
CA ILE A 339 -1.15 -5.53 -19.43
C ILE A 339 -0.07 -4.66 -18.78
N ASN A 340 -0.41 -3.40 -18.52
CA ASN A 340 0.52 -2.46 -17.91
C ASN A 340 0.84 -2.88 -16.48
N ILE A 341 2.12 -2.86 -16.12
CA ILE A 341 2.57 -3.15 -14.76
C ILE A 341 2.80 -1.83 -14.02
N LEU A 342 2.26 -1.74 -12.81
CA LEU A 342 2.63 -0.79 -11.77
C LEU A 342 3.65 -1.51 -10.88
N ASP A 343 4.93 -1.29 -11.17
CA ASP A 343 6.08 -1.90 -10.49
C ASP A 343 6.35 -1.10 -9.23
N THR A 344 5.90 -1.59 -8.08
CA THR A 344 6.05 -0.94 -6.77
C THR A 344 6.92 -1.74 -5.81
N TYR A 345 7.31 -2.96 -6.19
CA TYR A 345 8.08 -3.86 -5.36
C TYR A 345 9.42 -3.24 -4.99
N HIS A 346 10.21 -2.81 -5.97
CA HIS A 346 11.58 -2.34 -5.76
C HIS A 346 11.63 -1.12 -4.82
N GLU A 347 10.70 -0.20 -4.99
CA GLU A 347 10.58 1.00 -4.15
C GLU A 347 10.13 0.69 -2.72
N THR A 348 9.59 -0.51 -2.48
CA THR A 348 9.12 -0.95 -1.15
C THR A 348 10.02 -1.97 -0.47
N VAL A 349 11.03 -2.52 -1.16
CA VAL A 349 12.08 -3.37 -0.56
C VAL A 349 12.80 -2.69 0.62
N PRO A 350 13.17 -1.40 0.58
CA PRO A 350 13.85 -0.79 1.74
C PRO A 350 12.90 -0.54 2.93
N LEU A 351 11.59 -0.70 2.78
CA LEU A 351 10.57 -0.26 3.76
C LEU A 351 10.23 -1.31 4.82
N TRP A 352 11.18 -2.19 5.17
CA TRP A 352 10.98 -3.27 6.12
C TRP A 352 10.55 -2.80 7.52
N ASP A 353 10.95 -1.60 7.92
CA ASP A 353 10.66 -1.04 9.24
C ASP A 353 9.42 -0.12 9.26
N PHE A 354 8.68 -0.11 8.14
CA PHE A 354 7.37 0.53 7.95
C PHE A 354 6.21 -0.47 7.89
N HIS A 355 6.45 -1.72 8.25
CA HIS A 355 5.37 -2.68 8.44
C HIS A 355 4.54 -2.38 9.70
N LEU A 356 3.29 -2.84 9.72
CA LEU A 356 2.46 -2.78 10.91
C LEU A 356 3.10 -3.59 12.05
N LYS A 357 3.17 -2.99 13.24
CA LYS A 357 3.73 -3.65 14.42
C LYS A 357 2.92 -4.90 14.79
N ASP A 358 3.59 -5.81 15.50
CA ASP A 358 3.08 -7.11 15.96
C ASP A 358 2.83 -8.12 14.86
N LYS A 359 3.90 -8.82 14.47
CA LYS A 359 3.82 -10.06 13.69
C LYS A 359 3.28 -9.90 12.26
N ASP A 360 3.11 -8.66 11.81
CA ASP A 360 2.58 -8.34 10.50
C ASP A 360 3.63 -7.68 9.61
N CYS A 361 4.53 -8.50 9.06
CA CYS A 361 5.53 -8.05 8.08
C CYS A 361 4.99 -8.11 6.66
N THR A 362 3.67 -7.96 6.51
CA THR A 362 2.97 -7.97 5.23
C THR A 362 2.42 -6.59 4.94
N HIS A 363 1.63 -6.03 5.85
CA HIS A 363 0.99 -4.73 5.64
C HIS A 363 1.91 -3.60 6.05
N PHE A 364 1.85 -2.49 5.31
CA PHE A 364 2.58 -1.27 5.64
C PHE A 364 1.77 -0.39 6.61
N CYS A 365 2.43 0.54 7.26
CA CYS A 365 1.76 1.63 7.96
C CYS A 365 1.28 2.71 7.00
N ASN A 366 0.51 3.64 7.55
CA ASN A 366 0.23 4.92 6.93
C ASN A 366 0.85 6.03 7.81
N PRO A 367 1.82 6.81 7.30
CA PRO A 367 2.20 6.94 5.90
C PRO A 367 3.43 6.07 5.60
N SER A 368 3.46 5.38 4.46
CA SER A 368 4.67 4.71 3.95
C SER A 368 4.46 4.18 2.53
N GLY A 369 4.44 2.86 2.35
CA GLY A 369 4.33 2.18 1.08
C GLY A 369 3.06 2.55 0.32
N TYR A 370 1.94 2.75 1.00
CA TYR A 370 0.67 3.07 0.33
C TYR A 370 0.66 4.47 -0.31
N GLU A 371 1.27 5.45 0.35
CA GLU A 371 1.46 6.80 -0.17
C GLU A 371 2.42 6.80 -1.38
N LEU A 372 3.51 6.03 -1.27
CA LEU A 372 4.43 5.80 -2.37
C LEU A 372 3.73 5.15 -3.57
N TRP A 373 2.91 4.12 -3.36
CA TRP A 373 2.11 3.51 -4.43
C TRP A 373 1.12 4.48 -5.05
N THR A 374 0.52 5.36 -4.25
CA THR A 374 -0.39 6.41 -4.72
C THR A 374 0.34 7.40 -5.64
N TYR A 375 1.55 7.81 -5.27
CA TYR A 375 2.41 8.65 -6.09
C TYR A 375 2.76 7.95 -7.41
N MET A 376 3.25 6.70 -7.34
CA MET A 376 3.64 5.92 -8.51
C MET A 376 2.46 5.64 -9.44
N LEU A 377 1.25 5.43 -8.89
CA LEU A 377 0.03 5.32 -9.68
C LEU A 377 -0.26 6.62 -10.44
N LYS A 378 -0.14 7.78 -9.80
CA LYS A 378 -0.34 9.09 -10.46
C LYS A 378 0.64 9.25 -11.63
N GLU A 379 1.94 8.98 -11.42
CA GLU A 379 2.94 9.03 -12.48
C GLU A 379 2.62 8.05 -13.61
N LYS A 380 2.23 6.81 -13.28
CA LYS A 380 1.84 5.80 -14.26
C LYS A 380 0.66 6.26 -15.11
N LEU A 381 -0.37 6.83 -14.48
CA LEU A 381 -1.57 7.31 -15.16
C LEU A 381 -1.30 8.55 -16.02
N PHE A 382 -0.41 9.44 -15.58
CA PHE A 382 0.03 10.58 -16.37
C PHE A 382 0.58 10.13 -17.74
N HIS A 383 1.43 9.11 -17.75
CA HIS A 383 1.97 8.55 -19.00
C HIS A 383 0.94 7.82 -19.86
N LEU A 384 -0.16 7.35 -19.27
CA LEU A 384 -1.26 6.70 -19.97
C LEU A 384 -2.31 7.68 -20.50
N GLN A 385 -2.29 8.95 -20.08
CA GLN A 385 -3.30 9.95 -20.45
C GLN A 385 -3.59 10.10 -21.95
N PRO A 386 -2.60 10.05 -22.88
CA PRO A 386 -2.90 10.12 -24.31
C PRO A 386 -3.92 9.07 -24.75
N TRP A 387 -3.84 7.86 -24.17
CA TRP A 387 -4.79 6.78 -24.43
C TRP A 387 -6.13 7.03 -23.71
N LEU A 388 -6.08 7.51 -22.47
CA LEU A 388 -7.28 7.77 -21.68
C LEU A 388 -8.18 8.85 -22.30
N LYS A 389 -7.61 9.87 -22.95
CA LYS A 389 -8.38 10.93 -23.63
C LYS A 389 -9.08 10.45 -24.91
N THR A 390 -8.51 9.47 -25.61
CA THR A 390 -9.11 8.93 -26.84
C THR A 390 -10.40 8.13 -26.60
N LEU A 391 -10.63 7.65 -25.38
CA LEU A 391 -11.86 6.93 -25.00
C LEU A 391 -13.03 7.87 -24.70
N ASP A 392 -12.77 9.17 -24.60
CA ASP A 392 -13.77 10.20 -24.31
C ASP A 392 -14.35 10.83 -25.58
N ALA A 393 -13.73 10.58 -26.74
CA ALA A 393 -14.21 10.92 -28.08
C ALA A 393 -14.96 9.75 -28.70
#